data_AF-A0A257CMU4-F1
#
_entry.id   AF-A0A257CMU4-F1
#
_cell.length_a   1.000
_cell.length_b   1.000
_cell.length_c   1.000
_cell.angle_alpha   90.00
_cell.angle_beta   90.00
_cell.angle_gamma   90.00
#
_symmetry.space_group_name_H-M   'P 1'
#
loop_
_entity.id
_entity.type
_entity.pdbx_description
1 polymer ?
#
loop_
_entity_poly.entity_id
_entity_poly.type
_entity_poly.pdbx_seq_one_letter_code
_entity_poly.pdbx_strand_id
1 'polypeptide(L)'
;MNPLETEFHRLYLVDDATAIAPSLMTVDGRVRAMVMELARPADWSLVSTVWQRVQSDLGLPPPAIAVTGNDGYQLWFSLAEPVSAAEASFFLESLRQRFLSDIVPERISMLPTETRHAQWVPALQQSTGLWSAFVAPDLAAIFADSPGLDVSPRVEAQAKVLAPLESIKASVFEAIFDQVISDVERISATHQSSTTVVPPSTKHCDSDAKRFLTGVMNDPTVEMHLRIEAAKALLPYS
;
A
#
# COMPACT_ATOMS: atom_id res chain seq x y z
N MET A 1 24.35 -21.60 -0.75
CA MET A 1 23.77 -20.40 -0.12
C MET A 1 24.38 -20.24 1.26
N ASN A 2 24.71 -19.00 1.61
CA ASN A 2 25.07 -18.67 2.99
C ASN A 2 23.79 -18.62 3.88
N PRO A 3 23.91 -18.57 5.22
CA PRO A 3 22.74 -18.60 6.10
C PRO A 3 21.75 -17.45 5.87
N LEU A 4 22.24 -16.25 5.54
CA LEU A 4 21.39 -15.09 5.26
C LEU A 4 20.59 -15.31 3.97
N GLU A 5 21.23 -15.78 2.90
CA GLU A 5 20.56 -16.10 1.64
C GLU A 5 19.48 -17.16 1.86
N THR A 6 19.73 -18.16 2.71
CA THR A 6 18.72 -19.18 3.08
C THR A 6 17.49 -18.57 3.74
N GLU A 7 17.67 -17.69 4.73
CA GLU A 7 16.53 -17.03 5.39
C GLU A 7 15.82 -16.04 4.45
N PHE A 8 16.56 -15.30 3.64
CA PHE A 8 16.01 -14.36 2.66
C PHE A 8 15.19 -15.10 1.59
N HIS A 9 15.69 -16.25 1.11
CA HIS A 9 14.95 -17.13 0.20
C HIS A 9 13.67 -17.62 0.85
N ARG A 10 13.77 -18.20 2.07
CA ARG A 10 12.63 -18.74 2.80
C ARG A 10 11.51 -17.72 2.93
N LEU A 11 11.85 -16.47 3.24
CA LEU A 11 10.89 -15.41 3.52
C LEU A 11 10.38 -14.66 2.27
N TYR A 12 11.25 -14.36 1.31
CA TYR A 12 10.96 -13.28 0.36
C TYR A 12 11.03 -13.68 -1.11
N LEU A 13 11.72 -14.76 -1.46
CA LEU A 13 11.89 -15.17 -2.85
C LEU A 13 10.75 -16.09 -3.30
N VAL A 14 10.38 -15.95 -4.56
CA VAL A 14 9.45 -16.84 -5.26
C VAL A 14 10.25 -17.86 -6.04
N ASP A 15 9.99 -19.14 -5.77
CA ASP A 15 10.48 -20.25 -6.57
C ASP A 15 9.57 -20.43 -7.78
N ASP A 16 9.94 -19.81 -8.91
CA ASP A 16 9.27 -20.02 -10.18
C ASP A 16 9.89 -21.25 -10.86
N ALA A 17 9.08 -22.29 -11.08
CA ALA A 17 9.51 -23.54 -11.72
C ALA A 17 10.08 -23.33 -13.13
N THR A 18 9.77 -22.19 -13.76
CA THR A 18 10.26 -21.82 -15.10
C THR A 18 11.49 -20.91 -15.06
N ALA A 19 11.84 -20.35 -13.90
CA ALA A 19 12.97 -19.44 -13.75
C ALA A 19 14.27 -20.15 -13.43
N ILE A 20 15.39 -19.55 -13.86
CA ILE A 20 16.75 -20.06 -13.64
C ILE A 20 17.17 -19.89 -12.17
N ALA A 21 16.62 -18.88 -11.48
CA ALA A 21 16.91 -18.60 -10.09
C ALA A 21 15.69 -17.96 -9.40
N PRO A 22 15.56 -18.14 -8.07
CA PRO A 22 14.53 -17.49 -7.27
C PRO A 22 14.68 -15.96 -7.31
N SER A 23 13.56 -15.24 -7.37
CA SER A 23 13.55 -13.78 -7.47
C SER A 23 12.51 -13.17 -6.54
N LEU A 24 12.66 -11.87 -6.25
CA LEU A 24 11.67 -11.11 -5.47
C LEU A 24 10.35 -10.90 -6.23
N MET A 25 10.42 -10.92 -7.56
CA MET A 25 9.28 -10.80 -8.46
C MET A 25 9.46 -11.77 -9.64
N THR A 26 8.46 -12.60 -9.90
CA THR A 26 8.44 -13.50 -11.07
C THR A 26 8.20 -12.71 -12.36
N VAL A 27 8.43 -13.33 -13.52
CA VAL A 27 8.16 -12.71 -14.82
C VAL A 27 6.67 -12.35 -14.98
N ASP A 28 5.79 -13.16 -14.39
CA ASP A 28 4.34 -12.91 -14.35
C ASP A 28 3.91 -11.88 -13.28
N GLY A 29 4.87 -11.22 -12.62
CA GLY A 29 4.60 -10.15 -11.66
C GLY A 29 4.08 -10.63 -10.31
N ARG A 30 4.35 -11.89 -9.92
CA ARG A 30 4.02 -12.40 -8.58
C ARG A 30 5.13 -12.18 -7.59
N VAL A 31 4.78 -11.91 -6.34
CA VAL A 31 5.72 -11.55 -5.27
C VAL A 31 5.40 -12.28 -3.97
N ARG A 32 6.44 -12.47 -3.14
CA ARG A 32 6.28 -12.88 -1.73
C ARG A 32 6.74 -11.82 -0.74
N ALA A 33 7.46 -10.79 -1.18
CA ALA A 33 7.90 -9.69 -0.34
C ALA A 33 7.04 -8.45 -0.58
N MET A 34 6.55 -7.86 0.50
CA MET A 34 5.95 -6.53 0.51
C MET A 34 6.76 -5.65 1.46
N VAL A 35 7.09 -4.43 1.04
CA VAL A 35 7.94 -3.52 1.79
C VAL A 35 7.25 -2.18 1.90
N MET A 36 7.12 -1.71 3.13
CA MET A 36 6.70 -0.35 3.45
C MET A 36 7.90 0.39 4.03
N GLU A 37 8.31 1.46 3.38
CA GLU A 37 9.40 2.33 3.82
C GLU A 37 8.84 3.64 4.35
N LEU A 38 9.38 4.09 5.47
CA LEU A 38 9.19 5.44 5.98
C LEU A 38 10.54 6.17 5.98
N ALA A 39 10.65 7.20 5.16
CA ALA A 39 11.82 8.05 5.04
C ALA A 39 11.56 9.47 5.56
N ARG A 40 12.65 10.14 5.98
CA ARG A 40 12.75 11.60 6.23
C ARG A 40 11.70 12.23 7.16
N PRO A 41 11.96 12.43 8.45
CA PRO A 41 13.04 11.81 9.22
C PRO A 41 12.80 10.30 9.39
N ALA A 42 13.87 9.56 9.67
CA ALA A 42 13.80 8.16 10.07
C ALA A 42 13.20 8.06 11.48
N ASP A 43 11.87 8.09 11.56
CA ASP A 43 11.15 8.14 12.82
C ASP A 43 10.78 6.73 13.30
N TRP A 44 11.63 6.18 14.17
CA TRP A 44 11.38 4.87 14.76
C TRP A 44 10.09 4.81 15.59
N SER A 45 9.64 5.91 16.20
CA SER A 45 8.40 5.90 16.99
C SER A 45 7.17 5.62 16.12
N LEU A 46 7.16 6.19 14.91
CA LEU A 46 6.11 5.96 13.93
C LEU A 46 6.20 4.55 13.34
N VAL A 47 7.40 4.09 12.97
CA VAL A 47 7.62 2.75 12.40
C VAL A 47 7.29 1.66 13.42
N SER A 48 7.70 1.82 14.67
CA SER A 48 7.39 0.87 15.75
C SER A 48 5.88 0.82 16.04
N THR A 49 5.17 1.93 15.92
CA THR A 49 3.70 1.95 16.02
C THR A 49 3.07 1.08 14.95
N VAL A 50 3.48 1.24 13.67
CA VAL A 50 2.98 0.37 12.58
C VAL A 50 3.36 -1.08 12.85
N TRP A 51 4.62 -1.35 13.20
CA TRP A 51 5.15 -2.69 13.47
C TRP A 51 4.36 -3.40 14.58
N GLN A 52 3.98 -2.70 15.65
CA GLN A 52 3.16 -3.28 16.73
C GLN A 52 1.71 -3.47 16.30
N ARG A 53 1.12 -2.47 15.63
CA ARG A 53 -0.30 -2.49 15.29
C ARG A 53 -0.67 -3.50 14.21
N VAL A 54 0.22 -3.77 13.26
CA VAL A 54 0.00 -4.86 12.29
C VAL A 54 -0.10 -6.23 12.99
N GLN A 55 0.59 -6.41 14.12
CA GLN A 55 0.50 -7.63 14.91
C GLN A 55 -0.75 -7.63 15.81
N SER A 56 -0.99 -6.56 16.57
CA SER A 56 -2.09 -6.51 17.53
C SER A 56 -3.47 -6.40 16.88
N ASP A 57 -3.60 -5.61 15.82
CA ASP A 57 -4.89 -5.26 15.24
C ASP A 57 -5.27 -6.19 14.08
N LEU A 58 -4.28 -6.76 13.38
CA LEU A 58 -4.49 -7.62 12.22
C LEU A 58 -4.01 -9.06 12.43
N GLY A 59 -3.35 -9.37 13.55
CA GLY A 59 -2.84 -10.71 13.83
C GLY A 59 -1.74 -11.16 12.86
N LEU A 60 -1.05 -10.23 12.19
CA LEU A 60 0.03 -10.55 11.27
C LEU A 60 1.28 -10.98 12.05
N PRO A 61 2.12 -11.87 11.49
CA PRO A 61 3.47 -12.09 12.01
C PRO A 61 4.29 -10.78 11.98
N PRO A 62 5.30 -10.65 12.87
CA PRO A 62 6.14 -9.47 12.90
C PRO A 62 6.88 -9.29 11.56
N PRO A 63 6.74 -8.14 10.87
CA PRO A 63 7.56 -7.86 9.70
C PRO A 63 9.03 -7.65 10.13
N ALA A 64 9.97 -7.97 9.23
CA ALA A 64 11.38 -7.63 9.49
C ALA A 64 11.57 -6.12 9.43
N ILE A 65 12.47 -5.61 10.24
CA ILE A 65 12.84 -4.19 10.25
C ILE A 65 14.19 -4.08 9.56
N ALA A 66 14.30 -3.21 8.58
CA ALA A 66 15.57 -2.86 7.96
C ALA A 66 15.82 -1.36 8.03
N VAL A 67 17.07 -0.98 8.28
CA VAL A 67 17.54 0.38 8.05
C VAL A 67 17.98 0.50 6.58
N THR A 68 17.64 1.60 5.92
CA THR A 68 17.85 1.71 4.45
C THR A 68 19.31 1.98 4.07
N GLY A 69 20.13 2.41 5.02
CA GLY A 69 21.45 2.99 4.75
C GLY A 69 21.36 4.42 4.22
N ASN A 70 20.16 5.01 4.13
CA ASN A 70 19.97 6.36 3.60
C ASN A 70 19.32 7.25 4.67
N ASP A 71 17.98 7.27 4.72
CA ASP A 71 17.21 8.25 5.48
C ASP A 71 15.92 7.67 6.07
N GLY A 72 15.82 6.34 6.22
CA GLY A 72 14.58 5.70 6.63
C GLY A 72 14.69 4.27 7.14
N TYR A 73 13.53 3.75 7.52
CA TYR A 73 13.32 2.36 7.89
C TYR A 73 12.37 1.68 6.91
N GLN A 74 12.53 0.38 6.75
CA GLN A 74 11.65 -0.49 6.00
C GLN A 74 11.06 -1.57 6.90
N LEU A 75 9.77 -1.81 6.72
CA LEU A 75 9.04 -2.96 7.24
C LEU A 75 8.84 -3.96 6.11
N TRP A 76 9.39 -5.15 6.28
CA TRP A 76 9.36 -6.23 5.30
C TRP A 76 8.38 -7.31 5.72
N PHE A 77 7.27 -7.40 5.00
CA PHE A 77 6.25 -8.43 5.16
C PHE A 77 6.55 -9.59 4.21
N SER A 78 6.51 -10.80 4.76
CA SER A 78 6.72 -12.04 4.01
C SER A 78 5.37 -12.71 3.79
N LEU A 79 5.05 -13.11 2.56
CA LEU A 79 3.86 -13.90 2.22
C LEU A 79 4.25 -15.36 2.03
N ALA A 80 3.43 -16.27 2.56
CA ALA A 80 3.66 -17.71 2.41
C ALA A 80 3.45 -18.13 0.95
N GLU A 81 2.41 -17.59 0.32
CA GLU A 81 2.05 -17.85 -1.07
C GLU A 81 2.23 -16.59 -1.93
N PRO A 82 2.68 -16.73 -3.18
CA PRO A 82 2.92 -15.58 -4.05
C PRO A 82 1.63 -14.97 -4.59
N VAL A 83 1.43 -13.68 -4.35
CA VAL A 83 0.29 -12.88 -4.85
C VAL A 83 0.74 -11.98 -6.01
N SER A 84 -0.20 -11.41 -6.75
CA SER A 84 0.14 -10.42 -7.79
C SER A 84 0.69 -9.12 -7.18
N ALA A 85 1.56 -8.43 -7.91
CA ALA A 85 2.05 -7.12 -7.49
C ALA A 85 0.94 -6.10 -7.22
N ALA A 86 -0.20 -6.21 -7.93
CA ALA A 86 -1.37 -5.37 -7.72
C ALA A 86 -2.06 -5.63 -6.38
N GLU A 87 -2.30 -6.90 -6.04
CA GLU A 87 -2.86 -7.30 -4.72
C GLU A 87 -1.94 -6.86 -3.57
N ALA A 88 -0.63 -7.07 -3.73
CA ALA A 88 0.37 -6.62 -2.77
C ALA A 88 0.36 -5.09 -2.57
N SER A 89 0.30 -4.33 -3.67
CA SER A 89 0.24 -2.87 -3.64
C SER A 89 -1.03 -2.37 -2.96
N PHE A 90 -2.18 -2.98 -3.28
CA PHE A 90 -3.46 -2.64 -2.67
C PHE A 90 -3.48 -2.94 -1.17
N PHE A 91 -2.92 -4.08 -0.76
CA PHE A 91 -2.77 -4.43 0.66
C PHE A 91 -1.90 -3.41 1.40
N LEU A 92 -0.74 -3.04 0.86
CA LEU A 92 0.14 -2.03 1.48
C LEU A 92 -0.55 -0.66 1.58
N GLU A 93 -1.29 -0.26 0.55
CA GLU A 93 -2.06 0.98 0.56
C GLU A 93 -3.14 0.98 1.65
N SER A 94 -3.79 -0.17 1.89
CA SER A 94 -4.74 -0.32 2.99
C SER A 94 -4.07 -0.15 4.37
N LEU A 95 -2.86 -0.68 4.55
CA LEU A 95 -2.07 -0.48 5.78
C LEU A 95 -1.67 0.99 5.94
N ARG A 96 -1.26 1.64 4.84
CA ARG A 96 -0.92 3.06 4.82
C ARG A 96 -2.12 3.90 5.24
N GLN A 97 -3.29 3.67 4.68
CA GLN A 97 -4.52 4.40 5.04
C GLN A 97 -4.94 4.15 6.49
N ARG A 98 -4.76 2.92 7.00
CA ARG A 98 -5.20 2.55 8.34
C ARG A 98 -4.27 3.04 9.45
N PHE A 99 -2.96 3.04 9.23
CA PHE A 99 -1.97 3.33 10.28
C PHE A 99 -1.17 4.62 10.04
N LEU A 100 -1.15 5.13 8.81
CA LEU A 100 -0.33 6.27 8.38
C LEU A 100 -1.16 7.30 7.60
N SER A 101 -2.47 7.42 7.87
CA SER A 101 -3.36 8.41 7.21
C SER A 101 -2.87 9.85 7.36
N ASP A 102 -2.26 10.15 8.52
CA ASP A 102 -1.85 11.51 8.89
C ASP A 102 -0.44 11.85 8.39
N ILE A 103 0.22 10.90 7.71
CA ILE A 103 1.59 11.03 7.25
C ILE A 103 1.61 11.42 5.78
N VAL A 104 2.44 12.42 5.48
CA VAL A 104 2.67 12.95 4.14
C VAL A 104 3.10 11.81 3.20
N PRO A 105 2.38 11.54 2.09
CA PRO A 105 2.63 10.38 1.22
C PRO A 105 4.05 10.30 0.67
N GLU A 106 4.71 11.44 0.44
CA GLU A 106 6.08 11.55 -0.07
C GLU A 106 7.13 10.94 0.89
N ARG A 107 6.77 10.76 2.17
CA ARG A 107 7.62 10.06 3.16
C ARG A 107 7.47 8.55 3.10
N ILE A 108 6.45 8.04 2.43
CA ILE A 108 6.11 6.63 2.43
C ILE A 108 6.38 6.07 1.03
N SER A 109 7.22 5.05 0.96
CA SER A 109 7.42 4.27 -0.26
C SER A 109 6.90 2.86 -0.04
N MET A 110 6.26 2.29 -1.06
CA MET A 110 5.67 0.95 -1.01
C MET A 110 6.16 0.15 -2.20
N LEU A 111 6.56 -1.10 -1.94
CA LEU A 111 7.03 -2.05 -2.93
C LEU A 111 6.38 -3.42 -2.69
N PRO A 112 6.01 -4.18 -3.73
CA PRO A 112 6.25 -3.90 -5.14
C PRO A 112 5.39 -2.75 -5.69
N THR A 113 5.80 -2.27 -6.86
CA THR A 113 4.95 -1.54 -7.81
C THR A 113 4.94 -2.33 -9.12
N GLU A 114 4.14 -1.95 -10.11
CA GLU A 114 4.09 -2.64 -11.41
C GLU A 114 5.45 -2.83 -12.10
N THR A 115 6.40 -1.91 -11.88
CA THR A 115 7.69 -1.91 -12.58
C THR A 115 8.90 -2.08 -11.66
N ARG A 116 8.70 -2.16 -10.33
CA ARG A 116 9.80 -2.16 -9.35
C ARG A 116 9.51 -3.05 -8.17
N HIS A 117 10.59 -3.61 -7.63
CA HIS A 117 10.59 -4.35 -6.36
C HIS A 117 11.67 -3.80 -5.42
N ALA A 118 11.54 -4.14 -4.14
CA ALA A 118 12.55 -3.90 -3.11
C ALA A 118 13.94 -4.42 -3.52
N GLN A 119 14.96 -3.72 -3.06
CA GLN A 119 16.37 -4.11 -3.25
C GLN A 119 16.80 -5.10 -2.19
N TRP A 120 17.86 -5.86 -2.47
CA TRP A 120 18.44 -6.77 -1.48
C TRP A 120 18.98 -6.00 -0.27
N VAL A 121 18.80 -6.60 0.91
CA VAL A 121 19.37 -6.13 2.18
C VAL A 121 20.15 -7.30 2.78
N PRO A 122 21.38 -7.10 3.26
CA PRO A 122 22.19 -5.87 3.27
C PRO A 122 22.74 -5.42 1.90
N ALA A 123 22.90 -4.11 1.72
CA ALA A 123 23.58 -3.51 0.57
C ALA A 123 24.23 -2.16 0.95
N LEU A 124 25.37 -1.83 0.32
CA LEU A 124 26.04 -0.54 0.50
C LEU A 124 25.33 0.55 -0.31
N GLN A 125 24.88 1.61 0.34
CA GLN A 125 24.34 2.80 -0.31
C GLN A 125 25.46 3.73 -0.76
N GLN A 126 25.62 3.87 -2.07
CA GLN A 126 26.70 4.67 -2.65
C GLN A 126 26.59 6.17 -2.34
N SER A 127 25.37 6.68 -2.13
CA SER A 127 25.11 8.09 -1.83
C SER A 127 25.59 8.50 -0.44
N THR A 128 25.51 7.61 0.54
CA THR A 128 25.82 7.89 1.96
C THR A 128 27.07 7.17 2.46
N GLY A 129 27.49 6.10 1.78
CA GLY A 129 28.54 5.21 2.25
C GLY A 129 28.09 4.25 3.37
N LEU A 130 26.81 4.26 3.75
CA LEU A 130 26.28 3.40 4.80
C LEU A 130 25.67 2.11 4.22
N TRP A 131 25.75 1.04 4.98
CA TRP A 131 25.11 -0.23 4.69
C TRP A 131 23.68 -0.26 5.21
N SER A 132 22.75 -0.72 4.36
CA SER A 132 21.45 -1.20 4.82
C SER A 132 21.62 -2.51 5.60
N ALA A 133 20.73 -2.76 6.55
CA ALA A 133 20.79 -3.96 7.38
C ALA A 133 19.45 -4.27 8.01
N PHE A 134 19.15 -5.56 8.19
CA PHE A 134 18.10 -5.99 9.10
C PHE A 134 18.52 -5.77 10.54
N VAL A 135 17.59 -5.26 11.34
CA VAL A 135 17.80 -4.91 12.74
C VAL A 135 16.72 -5.54 13.60
N ALA A 136 17.10 -5.96 14.80
CA ALA A 136 16.15 -6.43 15.80
C ALA A 136 15.35 -5.23 16.37
N PRO A 137 14.09 -5.43 16.78
CA PRO A 137 13.22 -4.33 17.21
C PRO A 137 13.73 -3.57 18.44
N ASP A 138 14.48 -4.24 19.32
CA ASP A 138 15.12 -3.66 20.50
C ASP A 138 16.32 -2.76 20.16
N LEU A 139 16.94 -2.95 19.00
CA LEU A 139 18.07 -2.15 18.52
C LEU A 139 17.68 -1.08 17.51
N ALA A 140 16.48 -1.16 16.92
CA ALA A 140 16.06 -0.28 15.84
C ALA A 140 16.11 1.21 16.23
N ALA A 141 15.74 1.56 17.48
CA ALA A 141 15.77 2.95 17.96
C ALA A 141 17.15 3.64 17.87
N ILE A 142 18.25 2.87 17.89
CA ILE A 142 19.62 3.38 17.82
C ILE A 142 19.90 4.06 16.47
N PHE A 143 19.14 3.69 15.43
CA PHE A 143 19.37 4.11 14.06
C PHE A 143 18.53 5.33 13.64
N ALA A 144 17.84 6.00 14.58
CA ALA A 144 16.94 7.10 14.25
C ALA A 144 17.67 8.30 13.64
N ASP A 145 18.87 8.61 14.13
CA ASP A 145 19.68 9.73 13.63
C ASP A 145 20.54 9.33 12.43
N SER A 146 20.98 8.07 12.37
CA SER A 146 21.79 7.53 11.28
C SER A 146 21.26 6.14 10.90
N PRO A 147 20.36 6.04 9.91
CA PRO A 147 19.66 4.81 9.56
C PRO A 147 20.51 3.92 8.65
N GLY A 148 21.68 3.50 9.14
CA GLY A 148 22.61 2.63 8.44
C GLY A 148 23.82 2.22 9.28
N LEU A 149 24.67 1.35 8.73
CA LEU A 149 25.92 0.90 9.36
C LEU A 149 27.14 1.38 8.58
N ASP A 150 28.20 1.80 9.27
CA ASP A 150 29.47 2.18 8.62
C ASP A 150 30.23 0.97 8.03
N VAL A 151 29.93 -0.24 8.50
CA VAL A 151 30.61 -1.48 8.11
C VAL A 151 29.62 -2.50 7.58
N SER A 152 30.10 -3.39 6.71
CA SER A 152 29.28 -4.47 6.19
C SER A 152 28.76 -5.35 7.34
N PRO A 153 27.43 -5.55 7.45
CA PRO A 153 26.86 -6.36 8.52
C PRO A 153 27.24 -7.83 8.35
N ARG A 154 27.49 -8.50 9.47
CA ARG A 154 27.88 -9.92 9.47
C ARG A 154 26.71 -10.79 9.02
N VAL A 155 26.98 -11.68 8.06
CA VAL A 155 26.00 -12.60 7.45
C VAL A 155 25.24 -13.41 8.51
N GLU A 156 25.95 -13.97 9.49
CA GLU A 156 25.36 -14.80 10.55
C GLU A 156 24.46 -13.99 11.48
N ALA A 157 24.83 -12.73 11.75
CA ALA A 157 24.02 -11.85 12.59
C ALA A 157 22.72 -11.47 11.89
N GLN A 158 22.78 -11.17 10.59
CA GLN A 158 21.61 -10.86 9.77
C GLN A 158 20.67 -12.07 9.65
N ALA A 159 21.22 -13.26 9.39
CA ALA A 159 20.44 -14.49 9.37
C ALA A 159 19.73 -14.74 10.71
N LYS A 160 20.40 -14.48 11.84
CA LYS A 160 19.81 -14.64 13.18
C LYS A 160 18.63 -13.68 13.43
N VAL A 161 18.65 -12.49 12.86
CA VAL A 161 17.52 -11.53 12.94
C VAL A 161 16.31 -12.05 12.15
N LEU A 162 16.53 -12.69 10.99
CA LEU A 162 15.47 -13.20 10.13
C LEU A 162 14.92 -14.58 10.53
N ALA A 163 15.76 -15.44 11.12
CA ALA A 163 15.40 -16.80 11.50
C ALA A 163 14.09 -16.95 12.30
N PRO A 164 13.77 -16.10 13.31
CA PRO A 164 12.52 -16.23 14.06
C PRO A 164 11.28 -15.71 13.32
N LEU A 165 11.45 -15.08 12.15
CA LEU A 165 10.33 -14.48 11.42
C LEU A 165 9.55 -15.51 10.61
N GLU A 166 8.25 -15.26 10.49
CA GLU A 166 7.30 -16.12 9.80
C GLU A 166 6.63 -15.39 8.64
N SER A 167 6.19 -16.16 7.65
CA SER A 167 5.38 -15.65 6.54
C SER A 167 3.91 -15.55 6.92
N ILE A 168 3.22 -14.52 6.42
CA ILE A 168 1.78 -14.37 6.48
C ILE A 168 1.15 -15.54 5.72
N LYS A 169 0.30 -16.31 6.40
CA LYS A 169 -0.45 -17.42 5.79
C LYS A 169 -1.47 -16.89 4.80
N ALA A 170 -1.72 -17.62 3.71
CA ALA A 170 -2.69 -17.25 2.68
C ALA A 170 -4.06 -16.91 3.27
N SER A 171 -4.58 -17.75 4.18
CA SER A 171 -5.88 -17.52 4.83
C SER A 171 -5.97 -16.24 5.66
N VAL A 172 -4.86 -15.81 6.28
CA VAL A 172 -4.82 -14.55 7.04
C VAL A 172 -4.78 -13.36 6.08
N PHE A 173 -3.99 -13.47 5.00
CA PHE A 173 -3.93 -12.44 3.98
C PHE A 173 -5.28 -12.23 3.29
N GLU A 174 -5.91 -13.30 2.82
CA GLU A 174 -7.23 -13.29 2.16
C GLU A 174 -8.30 -12.68 3.08
N ALA A 175 -8.35 -13.08 4.35
CA ALA A 175 -9.33 -12.54 5.30
C ALA A 175 -9.21 -11.02 5.49
N ILE A 176 -7.97 -10.50 5.56
CA ILE A 176 -7.73 -9.06 5.67
C ILE A 176 -8.07 -8.38 4.34
N PHE A 177 -7.69 -8.98 3.21
CA PHE A 177 -7.94 -8.45 1.87
C PHE A 177 -9.44 -8.30 1.58
N ASP A 178 -10.24 -9.34 1.89
CA ASP A 178 -11.70 -9.33 1.76
C ASP A 178 -12.35 -8.28 2.67
N GLN A 179 -11.82 -8.11 3.88
CA GLN A 179 -12.27 -7.07 4.81
C GLN A 179 -12.02 -5.66 4.22
N VAL A 180 -10.83 -5.43 3.66
CA VAL A 180 -10.47 -4.15 3.03
C VAL A 180 -11.36 -3.85 1.84
N ILE A 181 -11.61 -4.82 0.95
CA ILE A 181 -12.52 -4.65 -0.19
C ILE A 181 -13.92 -4.28 0.30
N SER A 182 -14.43 -5.02 1.29
CA SER A 182 -15.75 -4.77 1.88
C SER A 182 -15.86 -3.38 2.52
N ASP A 183 -14.79 -2.89 3.16
CA ASP A 183 -14.73 -1.55 3.73
C ASP A 183 -14.77 -0.46 2.64
N VAL A 184 -14.01 -0.63 1.55
CA VAL A 184 -13.97 0.30 0.41
C VAL A 184 -15.33 0.38 -0.30
N GLU A 185 -16.00 -0.76 -0.51
CA GLU A 185 -17.33 -0.81 -1.09
C GLU A 185 -18.37 -0.09 -0.21
N ARG A 186 -18.31 -0.30 1.11
CA ARG A 186 -19.19 0.41 2.07
C ARG A 186 -18.97 1.91 2.06
N ILE A 187 -17.72 2.37 2.02
CA ILE A 187 -17.41 3.81 1.96
C ILE A 187 -17.92 4.41 0.64
N SER A 188 -17.79 3.68 -0.46
CA SER A 188 -18.27 4.12 -1.78
C SER A 188 -19.81 4.22 -1.84
N ALA A 189 -20.52 3.23 -1.28
CA ALA A 189 -21.98 3.24 -1.19
C ALA A 189 -22.52 4.34 -0.25
N THR A 190 -21.80 4.64 0.83
CA THR A 190 -22.17 5.69 1.79
C THR A 190 -22.01 7.08 1.17
N HIS A 191 -20.94 7.32 0.40
CA HIS A 191 -20.76 8.57 -0.36
C HIS A 191 -21.80 8.76 -1.48
N GLN A 192 -22.29 7.68 -2.10
CA GLN A 192 -23.41 7.76 -3.04
C GLN A 192 -24.75 8.05 -2.34
N SER A 193 -24.90 7.60 -1.08
CA SER A 193 -26.13 7.78 -0.29
C SER A 193 -26.21 9.14 0.44
N SER A 194 -25.12 9.91 0.49
CA SER A 194 -25.07 11.25 1.10
C SER A 194 -25.41 12.40 0.15
N THR A 195 -25.98 12.13 -1.02
CA THR A 195 -26.60 13.18 -1.85
C THR A 195 -28.10 13.22 -1.54
N THR A 196 -28.48 14.13 -0.66
CA THR A 196 -29.82 14.74 -0.48
C THR A 196 -31.02 13.80 -0.37
N VAL A 197 -31.61 13.79 0.82
CA VAL A 197 -32.98 13.34 1.10
C VAL A 197 -33.97 13.90 0.07
N VAL A 198 -34.55 13.01 -0.74
CA VAL A 198 -35.83 13.23 -1.42
C VAL A 198 -36.68 11.98 -1.19
N PRO A 199 -37.93 12.09 -0.70
CA PRO A 199 -38.78 10.95 -0.38
C PRO A 199 -39.23 10.20 -1.66
N PRO A 200 -39.70 8.95 -1.54
CA PRO A 200 -39.89 8.08 -2.68
C PRO A 200 -41.19 8.42 -3.40
N SER A 201 -41.18 8.51 -4.74
CA SER A 201 -42.38 8.31 -5.57
C SER A 201 -42.02 8.18 -7.06
N THR A 202 -42.26 6.97 -7.56
CA THR A 202 -43.04 6.66 -8.77
C THR A 202 -42.91 7.58 -9.99
N LYS A 203 -42.50 6.98 -11.12
CA LYS A 203 -42.75 7.42 -12.51
C LYS A 203 -42.41 8.90 -12.76
N HIS A 204 -41.15 9.19 -13.07
CA HIS A 204 -40.78 10.50 -13.62
C HIS A 204 -41.44 10.67 -14.99
N CYS A 205 -42.57 11.36 -14.93
CA CYS A 205 -43.35 11.90 -16.03
C CYS A 205 -42.57 13.07 -16.64
N ASP A 206 -42.81 13.37 -17.93
CA ASP A 206 -42.20 14.46 -18.72
C ASP A 206 -42.11 15.82 -18.01
N SER A 207 -42.87 16.02 -16.92
CA SER A 207 -42.82 17.20 -16.05
C SER A 207 -41.44 17.43 -15.39
N ASP A 208 -40.69 16.37 -15.07
CA ASP A 208 -39.37 16.52 -14.42
C ASP A 208 -38.29 16.93 -15.43
N ALA A 209 -38.37 16.40 -16.66
CA ALA A 209 -37.50 16.82 -17.76
C ALA A 209 -37.72 18.28 -18.13
N LYS A 210 -38.99 18.73 -18.20
CA LYS A 210 -39.32 20.14 -18.48
C LYS A 210 -38.79 21.07 -17.40
N ARG A 211 -38.90 20.70 -16.12
CA ARG A 211 -38.40 21.50 -14.99
C ARG A 211 -36.87 21.61 -15.03
N PHE A 212 -36.17 20.52 -15.32
CA PHE A 212 -34.72 20.50 -15.47
C PHE A 212 -34.24 21.41 -16.61
N LEU A 213 -34.81 21.26 -17.82
CA LEU A 213 -34.45 22.07 -18.99
C LEU A 213 -34.75 23.56 -18.79
N THR A 214 -35.83 23.88 -18.08
CA THR A 214 -36.16 25.27 -17.71
C THR A 214 -35.14 25.84 -16.72
N GLY A 215 -34.62 25.03 -15.81
CA GLY A 215 -33.53 25.41 -14.90
C GLY A 215 -32.23 25.71 -15.67
N VAL A 216 -31.81 24.80 -16.55
CA VAL A 216 -30.61 24.96 -17.39
C VAL A 216 -30.70 26.21 -18.28
N MET A 217 -31.86 26.48 -18.90
CA MET A 217 -32.06 27.65 -19.76
C MET A 217 -31.88 28.98 -19.00
N ASN A 218 -32.32 29.05 -17.73
CA ASN A 218 -32.32 30.28 -16.94
C ASN A 218 -31.05 30.49 -16.09
N ASP A 219 -30.17 29.50 -16.01
CA ASP A 219 -28.94 29.59 -15.24
C ASP A 219 -27.85 30.41 -15.98
N PRO A 220 -27.39 31.56 -15.42
CA PRO A 220 -26.36 32.38 -16.03
C PRO A 220 -24.94 31.77 -15.97
N THR A 221 -24.73 30.74 -15.15
CA THR A 221 -23.43 30.07 -14.99
C THR A 221 -23.20 28.95 -16.01
N VAL A 222 -24.26 28.52 -16.71
CA VAL A 222 -24.21 27.50 -17.76
C VAL A 222 -23.81 28.14 -19.09
N GLU A 223 -22.97 27.44 -19.86
CA GLU A 223 -22.55 27.90 -21.17
C GLU A 223 -23.73 28.18 -22.12
N MET A 224 -23.66 29.30 -22.85
CA MET A 224 -24.75 29.80 -23.71
C MET A 224 -25.25 28.77 -24.72
N HIS A 225 -24.37 27.91 -25.23
CA HIS A 225 -24.74 26.86 -26.19
C HIS A 225 -25.67 25.82 -25.57
N LEU A 226 -25.40 25.37 -24.33
CA LEU A 226 -26.26 24.41 -23.61
C LEU A 226 -27.61 25.02 -23.23
N ARG A 227 -27.64 26.32 -22.95
CA ARG A 227 -28.90 27.07 -22.68
C ARG A 227 -29.78 27.15 -23.93
N ILE A 228 -29.19 27.33 -25.11
CA ILE A 228 -29.89 27.32 -26.39
C ILE A 228 -30.42 25.92 -26.72
N GLU A 229 -29.64 24.87 -26.47
CA GLU A 229 -30.10 23.48 -26.67
C GLU A 229 -31.24 23.11 -25.72
N ALA A 230 -31.18 23.54 -24.46
CA ALA A 230 -32.29 23.38 -23.52
C ALA A 230 -33.56 24.12 -23.98
N ALA A 231 -33.42 25.35 -24.49
CA ALA A 231 -34.55 26.11 -25.05
C ALA A 231 -35.16 25.42 -26.28
N LYS A 232 -34.34 24.86 -27.18
CA LYS A 232 -34.82 24.08 -28.34
C LYS A 232 -35.57 22.83 -27.91
N ALA A 233 -35.05 22.10 -26.91
CA ALA A 233 -35.67 20.89 -26.39
C ALA A 233 -37.03 21.16 -25.70
N LEU A 234 -37.31 22.40 -25.29
CA LEU A 234 -38.61 22.82 -24.73
C LEU A 234 -39.66 23.20 -25.78
N LEU A 235 -39.28 23.45 -27.04
CA LEU A 235 -40.21 23.82 -28.12
C LEU A 235 -41.35 22.82 -28.36
N PRO A 236 -41.15 21.48 -28.28
CA PRO A 236 -42.23 20.51 -28.44
C PRO A 236 -43.25 20.50 -27.30
N TYR A 237 -42.92 21.12 -26.16
CA TYR A 237 -43.72 21.14 -24.94
C TYR A 237 -44.25 22.55 -24.60
N SER A 238 -44.18 23.48 -25.58
CA SER A 238 -44.62 24.88 -25.49
C SER A 238 -46.00 25.07 -26.11
#